data_AF-A0A2E2N262-F1
#
_entry.id   AF-A0A2E2N262-F1
#
_cell.length_a   1.000
_cell.length_b   1.000
_cell.length_c   1.000
_cell.angle_alpha   90.00
_cell.angle_beta   90.00
_cell.angle_gamma   90.00
#
_symmetry.space_group_name_H-M   'P 1'
#
loop_
_entity.id
_entity.type
_entity.pdbx_description
1 polymer ?
#
loop_
_entity_poly.entity_id
_entity_poly.type
_entity_poly.pdbx_seq_one_letter_code
_entity_poly.pdbx_strand_id
1 'polypeptide(L)'
;MKINFLAVSEAPSHYSFSGEVVQAHYERGVVEYDLASFPEKGVFKGAGLLPSGAQAVRGIERVNGELYVTLAQKVIAGQYPGRKAHWRESPTIDAADYDPNTCYVVPTGMAGVDDYEIVQGVDVAGNTGWTVRKKEMADG
;
A
#
# COMPACT_ATOMS: atom_id res chain seq x y z
N MET A 1 13.83 6.80 7.96
CA MET A 1 12.75 5.80 8.01
C MET A 1 12.55 5.26 6.61
N LYS A 2 12.59 3.94 6.49
CA LYS A 2 12.30 3.20 5.27
C LYS A 2 10.90 2.62 5.33
N ILE A 3 10.21 2.58 4.20
CA ILE A 3 8.86 2.05 4.11
C ILE A 3 8.72 1.02 2.98
N ASN A 4 7.82 0.07 3.15
CA ASN A 4 7.30 -0.75 2.07
C ASN A 4 5.78 -0.91 2.21
N PHE A 5 5.11 -1.38 1.16
CA PHE A 5 3.66 -1.49 1.12
C PHE A 5 3.22 -2.95 0.96
N LEU A 6 2.24 -3.33 1.77
CA LEU A 6 1.50 -4.59 1.68
C LEU A 6 0.14 -4.33 1.04
N ALA A 7 -0.17 -5.11 0.01
CA ALA A 7 -1.45 -5.05 -0.69
C ALA A 7 -2.58 -5.61 0.19
N VAL A 8 -3.63 -4.82 0.41
CA VAL A 8 -4.79 -5.18 1.22
C VAL A 8 -6.09 -4.62 0.62
N SER A 9 -7.26 -5.12 1.06
CA SER A 9 -8.57 -4.62 0.61
C SER A 9 -9.00 -3.32 1.28
N GLU A 10 -8.44 -3.01 2.45
CA GLU A 10 -8.74 -1.79 3.24
C GLU A 10 -7.45 -1.15 3.74
N ALA A 11 -7.27 0.14 3.43
CA ALA A 11 -6.11 0.93 3.84
C ALA A 11 -6.50 2.42 3.90
N PRO A 12 -5.64 3.28 4.47
CA PRO A 12 -5.74 4.72 4.29
C PRO A 12 -5.71 5.12 2.82
N SER A 13 -6.25 6.30 2.51
CA SER A 13 -6.21 6.89 1.17
C SER A 13 -4.79 7.31 0.78
N HIS A 14 -4.05 7.86 1.74
CA HIS A 14 -2.63 8.20 1.58
C HIS A 14 -1.95 8.34 2.95
N TYR A 15 -0.64 8.57 2.91
CA TYR A 15 0.21 8.81 4.06
C TYR A 15 0.92 10.16 3.95
N SER A 16 1.23 10.73 5.11
CA SER A 16 2.19 11.82 5.25
C SER A 16 3.23 11.43 6.29
N PHE A 17 4.45 11.94 6.17
CA PHE A 17 5.56 11.57 7.04
C PHE A 17 6.24 12.81 7.63
N SER A 18 6.58 12.74 8.91
CA SER A 18 7.37 13.77 9.61
C SER A 18 8.34 13.09 10.57
N GLY A 19 9.60 12.94 10.14
CA GLY A 19 10.59 12.15 10.89
C GLY A 19 10.17 10.68 10.99
N GLU A 20 9.93 10.20 12.20
CA GLU A 20 9.44 8.84 12.49
C GLU A 20 7.94 8.81 12.82
N VAL A 21 7.22 9.88 12.51
CA VAL A 21 5.76 9.95 12.61
C VAL A 21 5.13 9.61 11.27
N VAL A 22 4.19 8.66 11.30
CA VAL A 22 3.35 8.28 10.15
C VAL A 22 1.95 8.82 10.37
N GLN A 23 1.46 9.62 9.43
CA GLN A 23 0.08 10.12 9.42
C GLN A 23 -0.71 9.38 8.35
N ALA A 24 -1.69 8.60 8.75
CA ALA A 24 -2.57 7.85 7.87
C ALA A 24 -3.87 8.64 7.63
N HIS A 25 -4.13 9.01 6.38
CA HIS A 25 -5.28 9.82 6.01
C HIS A 25 -6.43 8.93 5.52
N TYR A 26 -7.56 9.01 6.20
CA TYR A 26 -8.81 8.35 5.85
C TYR A 26 -9.86 9.41 5.47
N GLU A 27 -10.95 8.98 4.83
CA GLU A 27 -12.08 9.88 4.52
C GLU A 27 -12.65 10.59 5.76
N ARG A 28 -12.58 9.93 6.92
CA ARG A 28 -13.18 10.41 8.18
C ARG A 28 -12.19 11.12 9.11
N GLY A 29 -10.92 11.27 8.72
CA GLY A 29 -9.91 11.92 9.54
C GLY A 29 -8.51 11.35 9.36
N VAL A 30 -7.61 11.79 10.22
CA VAL A 30 -6.19 11.39 10.21
C VAL A 30 -5.88 10.65 11.49
N VAL A 31 -5.16 9.53 11.37
CA VAL A 31 -4.62 8.79 12.52
C VAL A 31 -3.11 8.91 12.48
N GLU A 32 -2.53 9.34 13.58
CA GLU A 32 -1.09 9.52 13.73
C GLU A 32 -0.46 8.36 14.51
N TYR A 33 0.70 7.91 14.03
CA TYR A 33 1.52 6.87 14.65
C TYR A 33 2.92 7.44 14.88
N ASP A 34 3.23 7.78 16.13
CA ASP A 34 4.58 8.15 16.54
C ASP A 34 5.40 6.89 16.83
N LEU A 35 6.43 6.65 16.01
CA LEU A 35 7.28 5.47 16.08
C LEU A 35 8.67 5.77 16.68
N ALA A 36 8.89 7.00 17.17
CA ALA A 36 10.19 7.45 17.69
C ALA A 36 10.70 6.60 18.87
N SER A 37 9.76 6.11 19.69
CA SER A 37 10.08 5.28 20.87
C SER A 37 10.23 3.80 20.55
N PHE A 38 10.09 3.37 19.29
CA PHE A 38 10.15 1.97 18.93
C PHE A 38 11.58 1.42 19.16
N PRO A 39 11.75 0.38 20.00
CA PRO A 39 13.07 0.00 20.51
C PRO A 39 13.95 -0.63 19.42
N GLU A 40 15.27 -0.50 19.60
CA GLU A 40 16.26 -1.20 18.77
C GLU A 40 16.06 -2.72 18.82
N LYS A 41 16.11 -3.39 17.65
CA LYS A 41 15.75 -4.81 17.47
C LYS A 41 14.30 -5.14 17.86
N GLY A 42 13.47 -4.14 18.09
CA GLY A 42 12.03 -4.31 18.22
C GLY A 42 11.46 -4.83 16.90
N VAL A 43 10.48 -5.72 17.01
CA VAL A 43 9.73 -6.23 15.87
C VAL A 43 8.26 -6.22 16.24
N PHE A 44 7.48 -5.46 15.48
CA PHE A 44 6.03 -5.49 15.49
C PHE A 44 5.59 -6.12 14.19
N LYS A 45 4.85 -7.22 14.29
CA LYS A 45 4.10 -7.80 13.18
C LYS A 45 2.65 -7.60 13.55
N GLY A 46 1.89 -6.88 12.73
CA GLY A 46 0.56 -6.36 13.04
C GLY A 46 -0.30 -7.24 13.96
N ALA A 47 -1.01 -6.61 14.90
CA ALA A 47 -2.04 -7.32 15.69
C ALA A 47 -3.23 -7.66 14.78
N GLY A 48 -3.82 -8.85 14.89
CA GLY A 48 -5.02 -9.19 14.10
C GLY A 48 -6.15 -8.17 14.26
N LEU A 49 -6.79 -7.80 13.14
CA LEU A 49 -8.05 -7.07 12.98
C LEU A 49 -8.42 -6.10 14.12
N LEU A 50 -8.09 -4.81 13.96
CA LEU A 50 -8.76 -3.77 14.76
C LEU A 50 -10.21 -3.57 14.28
N PRO A 51 -11.13 -3.14 15.15
CA PRO A 51 -12.54 -2.90 14.80
C PRO A 51 -12.78 -1.92 13.63
N SER A 52 -11.76 -1.13 13.26
CA SER A 52 -11.80 -0.18 12.14
C SER A 52 -11.44 -0.79 10.78
N GLY A 53 -11.08 -2.07 10.70
CA GLY A 53 -10.74 -2.77 9.44
C GLY A 53 -9.40 -2.37 8.81
N ALA A 54 -8.97 -1.12 8.96
CA ALA A 54 -7.69 -0.61 8.49
C ALA A 54 -6.65 -0.53 9.61
N GLN A 55 -5.66 -1.41 9.56
CA GLN A 55 -4.36 -1.18 10.21
C GLN A 55 -3.40 -0.57 9.19
N ALA A 56 -3.23 0.74 9.28
CA ALA A 56 -2.33 1.50 8.41
C ALA A 56 -0.88 1.01 8.46
N VAL A 57 -0.43 0.56 9.64
CA VAL A 57 0.90 0.00 9.91
C VAL A 57 0.76 -1.50 10.14
N ARG A 58 1.41 -2.29 9.29
CA ARG A 58 1.35 -3.76 9.25
C ARG A 58 2.61 -4.42 9.82
N GLY A 59 3.70 -3.67 9.89
CA GLY A 59 4.96 -4.12 10.46
C GLY A 59 5.83 -2.93 10.84
N ILE A 60 6.60 -3.09 11.91
CA ILE A 60 7.64 -2.14 12.31
C ILE A 60 8.84 -2.96 12.73
N GLU A 61 10.02 -2.60 12.25
CA GLU A 61 11.28 -3.19 12.65
C GLU A 61 12.34 -2.10 12.76
N ARG A 62 13.16 -2.13 13.81
CA ARG A 62 14.34 -1.27 13.90
C ARG A 62 15.61 -2.09 13.83
N VAL A 63 16.43 -1.84 12.81
CA VAL A 63 17.67 -2.57 12.55
C VAL A 63 18.81 -1.58 12.41
N ASN A 64 19.80 -1.65 13.30
CA ASN A 64 20.98 -0.80 13.31
C ASN A 64 20.61 0.70 13.36
N GLY A 65 19.60 1.05 14.16
CA GLY A 65 19.11 2.42 14.29
C GLY A 65 18.15 2.88 13.19
N GLU A 66 18.06 2.19 12.05
CA GLU A 66 17.12 2.54 10.97
C GLU A 66 15.75 1.90 11.22
N LEU A 67 14.70 2.72 11.15
CA LEU A 67 13.31 2.31 11.28
C LEU A 67 12.75 1.86 9.92
N TYR A 68 12.25 0.63 9.86
CA TYR A 68 11.54 0.04 8.73
C TYR A 68 10.07 -0.12 9.08
N VAL A 69 9.18 0.35 8.20
CA VAL A 69 7.73 0.30 8.43
C VAL A 69 7.03 -0.30 7.21
N THR A 70 6.25 -1.35 7.45
CA THR A 70 5.35 -1.91 6.44
C THR A 70 3.99 -1.25 6.57
N LEU A 71 3.56 -0.57 5.52
CA LEU A 71 2.30 0.14 5.43
C LEU A 71 1.29 -0.65 4.58
N ALA A 72 0.01 -0.35 4.74
CA ALA A 72 -1.05 -0.91 3.91
C ALA A 72 -1.24 -0.08 2.63
N GLN A 73 -1.40 -0.71 1.47
CA GLN A 73 -1.88 -0.03 0.26
C GLN A 73 -3.11 -0.75 -0.29
N LYS A 74 -4.18 0.02 -0.53
CA LYS A 74 -5.47 -0.51 -0.96
C LYS A 74 -5.41 -0.96 -2.41
N VAL A 75 -5.70 -2.23 -2.64
CA VAL A 75 -5.88 -2.83 -3.98
C VAL A 75 -7.26 -3.45 -4.09
N ILE A 76 -7.76 -3.55 -5.31
CA ILE A 76 -8.97 -4.31 -5.65
C ILE A 76 -8.62 -5.42 -6.65
N ALA A 77 -9.59 -6.29 -6.91
CA ALA A 77 -9.42 -7.33 -7.92
C ALA A 77 -9.06 -6.71 -9.28
N GLY A 78 -8.13 -7.35 -9.99
CA GLY A 78 -7.78 -6.96 -11.36
C GLY A 78 -9.02 -6.96 -12.27
N GLN A 79 -9.15 -5.92 -13.08
CA GLN A 79 -10.21 -5.76 -14.08
C GLN A 79 -9.76 -6.24 -15.47
N TYR A 80 -8.58 -6.86 -15.56
CA TYR A 80 -8.06 -7.40 -16.81
C TYR A 80 -8.87 -8.64 -17.24
N PRO A 81 -9.35 -8.72 -18.50
CA PRO A 81 -10.15 -9.85 -18.98
C PRO A 81 -9.41 -11.19 -18.90
N GLY A 82 -10.05 -12.21 -18.32
CA GLY A 82 -9.52 -13.58 -18.30
C GLY A 82 -8.29 -13.80 -17.41
N ARG A 83 -7.85 -12.80 -16.64
CA ARG A 83 -6.75 -12.93 -15.66
C ARG A 83 -7.05 -12.20 -14.38
N LYS A 84 -6.67 -12.79 -13.25
CA LYS A 84 -6.68 -12.13 -11.95
C LYS A 84 -5.28 -11.60 -11.66
N ALA A 85 -5.16 -10.33 -11.27
CA ALA A 85 -3.94 -9.86 -10.64
C ALA A 85 -3.91 -10.34 -9.19
N HIS A 86 -2.84 -11.03 -8.85
CA HIS A 86 -2.40 -11.15 -7.46
C HIS A 86 -1.42 -10.01 -7.17
N TRP A 87 -1.21 -9.65 -5.91
CA TRP A 87 -0.33 -8.53 -5.55
C TRP A 87 0.75 -8.99 -4.61
N ARG A 88 1.98 -8.54 -4.83
CA ARG A 88 3.09 -8.71 -3.88
C ARG A 88 3.44 -7.38 -3.23
N GLU A 89 4.10 -7.48 -2.08
CA GLU A 89 4.64 -6.32 -1.39
C GLU A 89 5.58 -5.51 -2.27
N SER A 90 5.64 -4.21 -2.02
CA SER A 90 6.58 -3.32 -2.70
C SER A 90 8.02 -3.58 -2.25
N PRO A 91 9.00 -3.20 -3.08
CA PRO A 91 10.35 -2.93 -2.58
C PRO A 91 10.33 -1.86 -1.48
N THR A 92 11.38 -1.85 -0.66
CA THR A 92 11.61 -0.81 0.33
C THR A 92 12.07 0.49 -0.32
N ILE A 93 11.51 1.61 0.10
CA ILE A 93 11.86 2.97 -0.34
C ILE A 93 12.15 3.88 0.86
N ASP A 94 12.73 5.04 0.62
CA ASP A 94 12.73 6.10 1.63
C ASP A 94 11.33 6.70 1.78
N ALA A 95 10.91 7.02 3.01
CA ALA A 95 9.64 7.69 3.23
C ALA A 95 9.58 9.07 2.54
N ALA A 96 10.72 9.74 2.35
CA ALA A 96 10.81 11.00 1.61
C ALA A 96 10.51 10.86 0.12
N ASP A 97 10.65 9.67 -0.44
CA ASP A 97 10.39 9.39 -1.87
C ASP A 97 8.93 8.98 -2.13
N TYR A 98 8.10 8.95 -1.09
CA TYR A 98 6.70 8.55 -1.23
C TYR A 98 5.86 9.60 -1.96
N ASP A 99 5.32 9.19 -3.10
CA ASP A 99 4.24 9.86 -3.83
C ASP A 99 2.89 9.13 -3.64
N PRO A 100 1.84 9.79 -3.11
CA PRO A 100 0.51 9.19 -2.94
C PRO A 100 -0.20 8.82 -4.24
N ASN A 101 0.24 9.36 -5.39
CA ASN A 101 -0.34 9.05 -6.70
C ASN A 101 0.33 7.86 -7.38
N THR A 102 1.20 7.14 -6.67
CA THR A 102 1.93 5.98 -7.19
C THR A 102 1.47 4.68 -6.53
N CYS A 103 1.26 3.64 -7.33
CA CYS A 103 1.07 2.28 -6.84
C CYS A 103 2.44 1.64 -6.58
N TYR A 104 2.72 1.27 -5.33
CA TYR A 104 4.00 0.66 -4.95
C TYR A 104 3.92 -0.86 -4.92
N VAL A 105 2.76 -1.41 -4.60
CA VAL A 105 2.54 -2.86 -4.65
C VAL A 105 2.56 -3.36 -6.09
N VAL A 106 3.15 -4.55 -6.28
CA VAL A 106 3.45 -5.02 -7.64
C VAL A 106 2.44 -6.09 -8.05
N PRO A 107 1.74 -5.94 -9.19
CA PRO A 107 0.88 -6.99 -9.69
C PRO A 107 1.72 -8.17 -10.17
N THR A 108 1.28 -9.36 -9.82
CA THR A 108 1.84 -10.66 -10.20
C THR A 108 0.83 -11.40 -11.07
N GLY A 109 1.31 -12.30 -11.93
CA GLY A 109 0.47 -12.94 -12.97
C GLY A 109 0.29 -12.11 -14.25
N MET A 110 0.85 -10.88 -14.28
CA MET A 110 0.91 -10.01 -15.45
C MET A 110 2.24 -10.12 -16.23
N ALA A 111 3.09 -11.09 -15.88
CA ALA A 111 4.33 -11.32 -16.60
C ALA A 111 4.04 -11.65 -18.08
N GLY A 112 4.74 -10.96 -18.99
CA GLY A 112 4.55 -11.10 -20.43
C GLY A 112 3.26 -10.45 -20.97
N VAL A 113 2.54 -9.69 -20.16
CA VAL A 113 1.42 -8.85 -20.60
C VAL A 113 1.95 -7.42 -20.75
N ASP A 114 1.89 -6.86 -21.95
CA ASP A 114 2.35 -5.51 -22.28
C ASP A 114 1.19 -4.50 -22.45
N ASP A 115 -0.02 -5.02 -22.65
CA ASP A 115 -1.26 -4.26 -22.85
C ASP A 115 -2.03 -3.97 -21.55
N TYR A 116 -1.37 -3.95 -20.39
CA TYR A 116 -2.00 -3.56 -19.11
C TYR A 116 -1.45 -2.26 -18.53
N GLU A 117 -2.26 -1.59 -17.73
CA GLU A 117 -1.89 -0.45 -16.92
C GLU A 117 -2.35 -0.64 -15.47
N ILE A 118 -1.67 0.04 -14.55
CA ILE A 118 -2.04 0.11 -13.13
C ILE A 118 -2.71 1.46 -12.90
N VAL A 119 -3.95 1.44 -12.43
CA VAL A 119 -4.77 2.65 -12.26
C VAL A 119 -5.57 2.58 -10.96
N GLN A 120 -6.09 3.72 -10.52
CA GLN A 120 -7.18 3.76 -9.55
C GLN A 120 -8.48 3.31 -10.23
N GLY A 121 -9.22 2.41 -9.58
CA GLY A 121 -10.47 1.88 -10.09
C GLY A 121 -11.50 1.64 -9.00
N VAL A 122 -12.68 1.20 -9.42
CA VAL A 122 -13.81 0.83 -8.56
C VAL A 122 -14.28 -0.58 -8.94
N ASP A 123 -14.41 -1.48 -7.96
CA ASP A 123 -14.93 -2.82 -8.20
C ASP A 123 -16.47 -2.86 -8.30
N VAL A 124 -17.03 -4.04 -8.59
CA VAL A 124 -18.49 -4.23 -8.72
C VAL A 124 -19.26 -3.98 -7.42
N ALA A 125 -18.59 -4.00 -6.27
CA ALA A 125 -19.17 -3.71 -4.97
C ALA A 125 -19.01 -2.22 -4.56
N GLY A 126 -18.41 -1.40 -5.41
CA GLY A 126 -18.17 0.02 -5.15
C GLY A 126 -16.88 0.31 -4.38
N ASN A 127 -16.02 -0.69 -4.15
CA ASN A 127 -14.76 -0.46 -3.45
C ASN A 127 -13.74 0.20 -4.38
N THR A 128 -13.14 1.29 -3.92
CA THR A 128 -12.02 1.96 -4.60
C THR A 128 -10.69 1.27 -4.31
N GLY A 129 -9.73 1.35 -5.23
CA GLY A 129 -8.34 1.00 -4.97
C GLY A 129 -7.51 0.84 -6.25
N TRP A 130 -6.23 0.54 -6.07
CA TRP A 130 -5.36 0.21 -7.20
C TRP A 130 -5.79 -1.09 -7.86
N THR A 131 -5.84 -1.10 -9.19
CA THR A 131 -6.18 -2.26 -10.00
C THR A 131 -5.31 -2.33 -11.24
N VAL A 132 -5.31 -3.50 -11.89
CA VAL A 132 -4.82 -3.62 -13.27
C VAL A 132 -6.00 -3.65 -14.21
N ARG A 133 -5.88 -2.96 -15.34
CA ARG A 133 -6.84 -3.08 -16.45
C ARG A 133 -6.10 -3.14 -17.78
N LYS A 134 -6.80 -3.58 -18.82
CA LYS A 134 -6.29 -3.55 -20.18
C LYS A 134 -6.21 -2.09 -20.65
N LYS A 135 -5.10 -1.71 -21.29
CA LYS A 135 -4.95 -0.41 -21.96
C LYS A 135 -6.01 -0.30 -23.03
N GLU A 136 -6.74 0.81 -23.05
CA GLU A 136 -7.55 1.16 -24.20
C GLU A 136 -6.61 1.41 -25.38
N MET A 137 -6.71 0.58 -26.43
CA MET A 137 -6.05 0.93 -27.68
C MET A 137 -6.88 2.05 -28.30
N ALA A 138 -6.24 3.18 -28.62
CA ALA A 138 -6.90 4.21 -29.41
C ALA A 138 -7.38 3.55 -30.71
N ASP A 139 -8.68 3.56 -30.95
CA ASP A 139 -9.25 3.16 -32.23
C ASP A 139 -8.63 4.08 -33.30
N GLY A 140 -7.80 3.49 -34.17
CA GLY A 140 -7.16 4.16 -35.29
C GLY A 140 -8.11 4.38 -36.46
#